data_AF-A0A9X3L8J3-F1
#
_entry.id   AF-A0A9X3L8J3-F1
#
_cell.length_a   1.000
_cell.length_b   1.000
_cell.length_c   1.000
_cell.angle_alpha   90.00
_cell.angle_beta   90.00
_cell.angle_gamma   90.00
#
_symmetry.space_group_name_H-M   'P 1'
#
loop_
_entity.id
_entity.type
_entity.pdbx_description
1 polymer ?
#
loop_
_entity_poly.entity_id
_entity_poly.type
_entity_poly.pdbx_seq_one_letter_code
_entity_poly.pdbx_strand_id
1 'polypeptide(L)'
;MEKCCICVKPVIKRHRSNIYCSDICKKKAGKISRDRSNKFKKQFETHAEYLLAMLEIAKKTITETHHLTPTGFNQVCEFSYRSYTNIFRGLAWVEILDKFGYGQHLKRYISDEFKMHIKSTGKSDFQAFCNKHQYITYEIAQSIGIDYFYEEASVQKKRYSLQELEKNFKDVYCYYNVIPLYKEFIDRTCISISSYKHHLQLTGEIYIGILSYYCSEHEIENYRERIKEYKSNLGKITVGLSEKYTIEDFDKEFKRVITTVDERYGGYITKRLFDKLFCFSERTFRKKLGLNTWTEICTHYGRKTGGRNVSELAALNLLSTITGYSFEGQKKFEWLLNENGNKMRCDGYFHELELVVEFDGAQHRIPLKHHGGLKSFLKVVERDMIRNVCIPQKGLLLMRIDSRDNWEREEYMIKKLNGLGIYKDIHY
;
A
#
# COMPACT_ATOMS: atom_id res chain seq x y z
N MET A 1 24.03 -12.92 -23.63
CA MET A 1 23.16 -11.90 -24.28
C MET A 1 22.11 -12.62 -25.08
N GLU A 2 20.83 -12.37 -24.82
CA GLU A 2 19.75 -12.93 -25.65
C GLU A 2 19.62 -12.14 -26.94
N LYS A 3 19.26 -12.82 -28.03
CA LYS A 3 19.08 -12.23 -29.36
C LYS A 3 17.58 -12.01 -29.61
N CYS A 4 17.24 -10.91 -30.27
CA CYS A 4 15.86 -10.63 -30.66
C CYS A 4 15.35 -11.72 -31.61
N CYS A 5 14.20 -12.31 -31.32
CA CYS A 5 13.64 -13.40 -32.13
C CYS A 5 13.19 -12.97 -33.54
N ILE A 6 13.16 -11.67 -33.84
CA ILE A 6 12.84 -11.12 -35.17
C ILE A 6 14.08 -10.59 -35.89
N CYS A 7 14.91 -9.82 -35.19
CA CYS A 7 15.99 -9.05 -35.80
C CYS A 7 17.39 -9.63 -35.49
N VAL A 8 17.47 -10.64 -34.62
CA VAL A 8 18.70 -11.31 -34.13
C VAL A 8 19.68 -10.39 -33.38
N LYS A 9 19.42 -9.07 -33.33
CA LYS A 9 20.24 -8.11 -32.57
C LYS A 9 20.23 -8.43 -31.07
N PRO A 10 21.35 -8.16 -30.35
CA PRO A 10 21.40 -8.31 -28.90
C PRO A 10 20.29 -7.52 -28.22
N VAL A 11 19.62 -8.14 -27.26
CA VAL A 11 18.60 -7.49 -26.43
C VAL A 11 19.20 -7.25 -25.05
N ILE A 12 19.25 -5.98 -24.64
CA ILE A 12 19.57 -5.60 -23.27
C ILE A 12 18.32 -5.91 -22.44
N LYS A 13 18.36 -6.99 -21.64
CA LYS A 13 17.25 -7.36 -20.75
C LYS A 13 17.02 -6.24 -19.73
N ARG A 14 16.00 -5.42 -19.98
CA ARG A 14 15.43 -4.52 -18.96
C ARG A 14 14.28 -5.18 -18.18
N HIS A 15 13.68 -6.26 -18.71
CA HIS A 15 12.58 -7.01 -18.09
C HIS A 15 12.54 -8.45 -18.62
N ARG A 16 12.03 -9.43 -17.85
CA ARG A 16 11.91 -10.85 -18.26
C ARG A 16 11.06 -11.06 -19.54
N SER A 17 10.25 -10.07 -19.92
CA SER A 17 9.35 -10.10 -21.09
C SER A 17 9.90 -9.40 -22.34
N ASN A 18 11.05 -8.73 -22.27
CA ASN A 18 11.63 -8.02 -23.42
C ASN A 18 12.50 -8.97 -24.25
N ILE A 19 11.86 -9.69 -25.18
CA ILE A 19 12.51 -10.56 -26.18
C ILE A 19 12.75 -9.78 -27.50
N TYR A 20 12.35 -8.51 -27.58
CA TYR A 20 12.38 -7.72 -28.82
C TYR A 20 13.33 -6.52 -28.72
N CYS A 21 14.13 -6.32 -29.77
CA CYS A 21 15.10 -5.21 -29.88
C CYS A 21 14.44 -3.83 -30.05
N SER A 22 13.16 -3.77 -30.44
CA SER A 22 12.39 -2.53 -30.65
C SER A 22 10.89 -2.80 -30.71
N ASP A 23 10.08 -1.74 -30.56
CA ASP A 23 8.62 -1.81 -30.78
C ASP A 23 8.25 -2.24 -32.20
N ILE A 24 9.08 -1.92 -33.18
CA ILE A 24 8.92 -2.39 -34.56
C ILE A 24 9.01 -3.91 -34.61
N CYS A 25 9.99 -4.51 -33.91
CA CYS A 25 10.13 -5.97 -33.85
C CYS A 25 8.98 -6.62 -33.09
N LYS A 26 8.51 -6.00 -32.01
CA LYS A 26 7.31 -6.45 -31.27
C LYS A 26 6.06 -6.44 -32.17
N LYS A 27 5.83 -5.36 -32.93
CA LYS A 27 4.72 -5.26 -33.89
C LYS A 27 4.85 -6.28 -35.03
N LYS A 28 6.06 -6.49 -35.56
CA LYS A 28 6.33 -7.52 -36.58
C LYS A 28 6.06 -8.93 -36.07
N ALA A 29 6.52 -9.27 -34.87
CA ALA A 29 6.23 -10.55 -34.23
C ALA A 29 4.72 -10.77 -34.05
N GLY A 30 4.00 -9.75 -33.58
CA GLY A 30 2.55 -9.80 -33.46
C GLY A 30 1.82 -9.93 -34.80
N LYS A 31 2.36 -9.37 -35.90
CA LYS A 31 1.83 -9.59 -37.25
C LYS A 31 2.08 -11.04 -37.71
N ILE A 32 3.31 -11.54 -37.59
CA ILE A 32 3.67 -12.92 -37.97
C ILE A 32 2.80 -13.95 -37.22
N SER A 33 2.61 -13.76 -35.90
CA SER A 33 1.76 -14.63 -35.10
C SER A 33 0.29 -14.62 -35.54
N ARG A 34 -0.26 -13.44 -35.86
CA ARG A 34 -1.63 -13.31 -36.40
C ARG A 34 -1.77 -13.95 -37.77
N ASP A 35 -0.82 -13.70 -38.67
CA ASP A 35 -0.83 -14.25 -40.03
C ASP A 35 -0.75 -15.78 -40.00
N ARG A 36 0.10 -16.34 -39.12
CA ARG A 36 0.18 -17.79 -38.87
C ARG A 36 -1.14 -18.35 -38.34
N SER A 37 -1.73 -17.71 -37.31
CA SER A 37 -3.01 -18.15 -36.75
C SER A 37 -4.15 -18.08 -37.77
N ASN A 38 -4.19 -17.02 -38.59
CA ASN A 38 -5.17 -16.87 -39.67
C ASN A 38 -4.96 -17.92 -40.77
N LYS A 39 -3.71 -18.21 -41.14
CA LYS A 39 -3.37 -19.26 -42.11
C LYS A 39 -3.80 -20.63 -41.61
N PHE A 40 -3.52 -20.94 -40.35
CA PHE A 40 -3.93 -22.21 -39.73
C PHE A 40 -5.46 -22.32 -39.65
N LYS A 41 -6.15 -21.26 -39.21
CA LYS A 41 -7.62 -21.21 -39.14
C LYS A 41 -8.30 -21.46 -40.49
N LYS A 42 -7.73 -20.98 -41.59
CA LYS A 42 -8.26 -21.17 -42.95
C LYS A 42 -8.19 -22.63 -43.45
N GLN A 43 -7.49 -23.52 -42.75
CA GLN A 43 -7.41 -24.94 -43.12
C GLN A 43 -8.64 -25.76 -42.71
N PHE A 44 -9.57 -25.15 -41.96
CA PHE A 44 -10.72 -25.84 -41.40
C PHE A 44 -12.02 -25.20 -41.92
N GLU A 45 -13.00 -26.03 -42.24
CA GLU A 45 -14.29 -25.59 -42.78
C GLU A 45 -15.20 -25.08 -41.66
N THR A 46 -15.09 -25.69 -40.48
CA THR A 46 -15.89 -25.32 -39.31
C THR A 46 -15.03 -24.81 -38.15
N HIS A 47 -15.64 -23.99 -37.30
CA HIS A 47 -14.99 -23.56 -36.06
C HIS A 47 -14.72 -24.74 -35.11
N ALA A 48 -15.53 -25.78 -35.15
CA ALA A 48 -15.38 -26.98 -34.32
C ALA A 48 -14.12 -27.78 -34.70
N GLU A 49 -13.87 -27.98 -35.99
CA GLU A 49 -12.65 -28.64 -36.50
C GLU A 49 -11.39 -27.87 -36.11
N TYR A 50 -11.42 -26.54 -36.27
CA TYR A 50 -10.33 -25.67 -35.84
C TYR A 50 -10.06 -25.78 -34.33
N LEU A 51 -11.12 -25.83 -33.51
CA LEU A 51 -11.00 -26.04 -32.07
C LEU A 51 -10.32 -27.38 -31.79
N LEU A 52 -10.83 -28.48 -32.34
CA LEU A 52 -10.29 -29.83 -32.16
C LEU A 52 -8.79 -29.90 -32.55
N ALA A 53 -8.40 -29.31 -33.67
CA ALA A 53 -7.01 -29.28 -34.09
C ALA A 53 -6.11 -28.51 -33.12
N MET A 54 -6.58 -27.36 -32.60
CA MET A 54 -5.87 -26.63 -31.55
C MET A 54 -5.72 -27.45 -30.27
N LEU A 55 -6.73 -28.26 -29.92
CA LEU A 55 -6.66 -29.17 -28.76
C LEU A 55 -5.57 -30.21 -28.93
N GLU A 56 -5.53 -30.85 -30.09
CA GLU A 56 -4.56 -31.91 -30.37
C GLU A 56 -3.14 -31.37 -30.37
N ILE A 57 -2.93 -30.15 -30.86
CA ILE A 57 -1.64 -29.45 -30.74
C ILE A 57 -1.28 -29.23 -29.26
N ALA A 58 -2.21 -28.70 -28.46
CA ALA A 58 -1.95 -28.46 -27.04
C ALA A 58 -1.60 -29.75 -26.28
N LYS A 59 -2.36 -30.83 -26.51
CA LYS A 59 -2.11 -32.14 -25.89
C LYS A 59 -0.74 -32.70 -26.25
N LYS A 60 -0.34 -32.62 -27.53
CA LYS A 60 0.98 -33.10 -27.98
C LYS A 60 2.13 -32.25 -27.46
N THR A 61 1.86 -30.98 -27.16
CA THR A 61 2.87 -30.02 -26.69
C THR A 61 3.12 -30.12 -25.19
N ILE A 62 2.09 -30.45 -24.39
CA ILE A 62 2.21 -30.56 -22.94
C ILE A 62 2.85 -31.92 -22.59
N THR A 63 4.18 -31.93 -22.56
CA THR A 63 4.98 -33.10 -22.15
C THR A 63 5.46 -33.04 -20.70
N GLU A 64 5.50 -31.85 -20.10
CA GLU A 64 5.97 -31.63 -18.72
C GLU A 64 4.98 -30.78 -17.93
N THR A 65 4.98 -30.91 -16.60
CA THR A 65 4.05 -30.18 -15.71
C THR A 65 4.21 -28.67 -15.81
N HIS A 66 5.43 -28.17 -16.00
CA HIS A 66 5.68 -26.74 -16.12
C HIS A 66 5.13 -26.14 -17.44
N HIS A 67 4.90 -26.97 -18.47
CA HIS A 67 4.23 -26.57 -19.72
C HIS A 67 2.74 -26.23 -19.51
N LEU A 68 2.17 -26.57 -18.35
CA LEU A 68 0.81 -26.16 -17.98
C LEU A 68 0.73 -24.68 -17.60
N THR A 69 1.86 -24.02 -17.34
CA THR A 69 1.86 -22.56 -17.07
C THR A 69 1.82 -21.78 -18.39
N PRO A 70 1.27 -20.54 -18.43
CA PRO A 70 1.33 -19.70 -19.63
C PRO A 70 2.77 -19.49 -20.14
N THR A 71 3.73 -19.36 -19.23
CA THR A 71 5.15 -19.18 -19.55
C THR A 71 5.75 -20.43 -20.16
N GLY A 72 5.55 -21.60 -19.54
CA GLY A 72 6.06 -22.87 -20.05
C GLY A 72 5.39 -23.28 -21.36
N PHE A 73 4.06 -23.14 -21.47
CA PHE A 73 3.32 -23.47 -22.70
C PHE A 73 3.85 -22.68 -23.91
N ASN A 74 4.10 -21.39 -23.74
CA ASN A 74 4.63 -20.54 -24.82
C ASN A 74 6.05 -20.92 -25.28
N GLN A 75 6.81 -21.70 -24.50
CA GLN A 75 8.15 -22.14 -24.89
C GLN A 75 8.12 -23.33 -25.86
N VAL A 76 7.08 -24.16 -25.76
CA VAL A 76 6.98 -25.42 -26.51
C VAL A 76 5.89 -25.40 -27.57
N CYS A 77 4.89 -24.53 -27.45
CA CYS A 77 3.79 -24.45 -28.41
C CYS A 77 4.08 -23.45 -29.54
N GLU A 78 3.69 -23.82 -30.76
CA GLU A 78 3.74 -22.92 -31.91
C GLU A 78 2.77 -21.72 -31.75
N PHE A 79 1.70 -21.91 -30.97
CA PHE A 79 0.70 -20.90 -30.67
C PHE A 79 0.81 -20.44 -29.21
N SER A 80 0.70 -19.14 -28.98
CA SER A 80 0.73 -18.62 -27.60
C SER A 80 -0.51 -19.05 -26.81
N TYR A 81 -0.42 -19.15 -25.49
CA TYR A 81 -1.57 -19.39 -24.62
C TYR A 81 -2.69 -18.35 -24.85
N ARG A 82 -2.35 -17.11 -25.22
CA ARG A 82 -3.35 -16.07 -25.55
C ARG A 82 -4.15 -16.39 -26.80
N SER A 83 -3.54 -17.09 -27.76
CA SER A 83 -4.25 -17.58 -28.93
C SER A 83 -5.36 -18.53 -28.46
N TYR A 84 -5.06 -19.43 -27.53
CA TYR A 84 -6.06 -20.30 -26.92
C TYR A 84 -7.12 -19.51 -26.14
N THR A 85 -6.76 -18.58 -25.26
CA THR A 85 -7.76 -17.79 -24.51
C THR A 85 -8.70 -17.03 -25.44
N ASN A 86 -8.20 -16.49 -26.55
CA ASN A 86 -9.04 -15.81 -27.55
C ASN A 86 -9.98 -16.78 -28.28
N ILE A 87 -9.49 -17.97 -28.63
CA ILE A 87 -10.26 -19.02 -29.30
C ILE A 87 -11.39 -19.51 -28.40
N PHE A 88 -11.10 -19.71 -27.12
CA PHE A 88 -12.05 -20.09 -26.09
C PHE A 88 -12.84 -18.89 -25.52
N ARG A 89 -13.06 -17.85 -26.33
CA ARG A 89 -13.93 -16.70 -26.02
C ARG A 89 -13.63 -16.01 -24.69
N GLY A 90 -12.35 -15.91 -24.34
CA GLY A 90 -11.91 -15.19 -23.15
C GLY A 90 -11.90 -16.01 -21.86
N LEU A 91 -12.12 -17.34 -21.93
CA LEU A 91 -11.84 -18.20 -20.78
C LEU A 91 -10.40 -18.00 -20.30
N ALA A 92 -10.22 -17.96 -18.98
CA ALA A 92 -8.93 -17.95 -18.35
C ALA A 92 -8.18 -19.25 -18.67
N TRP A 93 -6.85 -19.18 -18.65
CA TRP A 93 -6.01 -20.32 -18.99
C TRP A 93 -6.27 -21.55 -18.11
N VAL A 94 -6.55 -21.35 -16.82
CA VAL A 94 -6.92 -22.44 -15.90
C VAL A 94 -8.22 -23.13 -16.31
N GLU A 95 -9.25 -22.39 -16.72
CA GLU A 95 -10.54 -22.94 -17.14
C GLU A 95 -10.41 -23.75 -18.44
N ILE A 96 -9.52 -23.30 -19.32
CA ILE A 96 -9.15 -24.02 -20.54
C ILE A 96 -8.48 -25.35 -20.18
N LEU A 97 -7.52 -25.35 -19.26
CA LEU A 97 -6.86 -26.57 -18.79
C LEU A 97 -7.82 -27.52 -18.05
N ASP A 98 -8.78 -27.01 -17.28
CA ASP A 98 -9.80 -27.83 -16.63
C ASP A 98 -10.64 -28.60 -17.66
N LYS A 99 -10.98 -27.98 -18.79
CA LYS A 99 -11.67 -28.66 -19.90
C LYS A 99 -10.85 -29.80 -20.52
N PHE A 100 -9.53 -29.82 -20.31
CA PHE A 100 -8.64 -30.90 -20.76
C PHE A 100 -8.24 -31.89 -19.66
N GLY A 101 -8.78 -31.76 -18.45
CA GLY A 101 -8.37 -32.59 -17.31
C GLY A 101 -6.99 -32.23 -16.75
N TYR A 102 -6.40 -31.11 -17.16
CA TYR A 102 -5.06 -30.68 -16.70
C TYR A 102 -5.10 -29.64 -15.58
N GLY A 103 -6.26 -29.07 -15.23
CA GLY A 103 -6.31 -28.03 -14.21
C GLY A 103 -5.84 -28.50 -12.83
N GLN A 104 -6.17 -29.73 -12.42
CA GLN A 104 -5.63 -30.31 -11.18
C GLN A 104 -4.12 -30.56 -11.23
N HIS A 105 -3.58 -30.91 -12.40
CA HIS A 105 -2.15 -31.09 -12.60
C HIS A 105 -1.40 -29.76 -12.45
N LEU A 106 -1.96 -28.66 -12.98
CA LEU A 106 -1.42 -27.31 -12.79
C LEU A 106 -1.46 -26.89 -11.32
N LYS A 107 -2.60 -27.10 -10.64
CA LYS A 107 -2.76 -26.78 -9.21
C LYS A 107 -1.71 -27.50 -8.37
N ARG A 108 -1.56 -28.81 -8.57
CA ARG A 108 -0.56 -29.64 -7.88
C ARG A 108 0.86 -29.14 -8.13
N TYR A 109 1.22 -28.87 -9.39
CA TYR A 109 2.53 -28.34 -9.73
C TYR A 109 2.85 -27.03 -8.99
N ILE A 110 1.91 -26.07 -8.98
CA ILE A 110 2.11 -24.81 -8.27
C ILE A 110 2.22 -25.02 -6.76
N SER A 111 1.37 -25.88 -6.17
CA SER A 111 1.40 -26.22 -4.75
C SER A 111 2.74 -26.84 -4.35
N ASP A 112 3.26 -27.79 -5.13
CA ASP A 112 4.51 -28.50 -4.83
C ASP A 112 5.71 -27.53 -4.90
N GLU A 113 5.79 -26.70 -5.93
CA GLU A 113 6.83 -25.66 -6.06
C GLU A 113 6.78 -24.64 -4.91
N PHE A 114 5.58 -24.23 -4.50
CA PHE A 114 5.42 -23.29 -3.39
C PHE A 114 5.79 -23.91 -2.04
N LYS A 115 5.40 -25.17 -1.79
CA LYS A 115 5.83 -25.95 -0.61
C LYS A 115 7.35 -26.07 -0.55
N MET A 116 8.00 -26.36 -1.68
CA MET A 116 9.46 -26.40 -1.78
C MET A 116 10.11 -25.04 -1.52
N HIS A 117 9.51 -23.95 -2.01
CA HIS A 117 9.97 -22.60 -1.71
C HIS A 117 9.93 -22.28 -0.21
N ILE A 118 8.82 -22.61 0.46
CA ILE A 118 8.69 -22.39 1.91
C ILE A 118 9.72 -23.22 2.66
N LYS A 119 9.87 -24.51 2.31
CA LYS A 119 10.84 -25.41 2.96
C LYS A 119 12.28 -24.92 2.82
N SER A 120 12.64 -24.36 1.66
CA SER A 120 14.01 -23.91 1.39
C SER A 120 14.32 -22.52 1.93
N THR A 121 13.34 -21.63 2.03
CA THR A 121 13.57 -20.22 2.37
C THR A 121 12.98 -19.79 3.72
N GLY A 122 12.07 -20.58 4.29
CA GLY A 122 11.27 -20.21 5.46
C GLY A 122 10.23 -19.11 5.18
N LYS A 123 10.08 -18.66 3.93
CA LYS A 123 9.21 -17.54 3.56
C LYS A 123 7.92 -18.05 2.92
N SER A 124 6.80 -17.49 3.35
CA SER A 124 5.46 -17.81 2.86
C SER A 124 4.87 -16.74 1.93
N ASP A 125 5.62 -15.71 1.55
CA ASP A 125 5.10 -14.68 0.64
C ASP A 125 4.96 -15.25 -0.78
N PHE A 126 3.72 -15.50 -1.20
CA PHE A 126 3.41 -16.08 -2.52
C PHE A 126 3.81 -15.16 -3.68
N GLN A 127 3.69 -13.83 -3.53
CA GLN A 127 4.09 -12.88 -4.57
C GLN A 127 5.61 -12.90 -4.76
N ALA A 128 6.38 -12.94 -3.67
CA ALA A 128 7.82 -13.05 -3.71
C ALA A 128 8.28 -14.37 -4.35
N PHE A 129 7.56 -15.48 -4.07
CA PHE A 129 7.75 -16.76 -4.75
C PHE A 129 7.57 -16.62 -6.28
N CYS A 130 6.43 -16.11 -6.74
CA CYS A 130 6.15 -15.95 -8.17
C CYS A 130 7.16 -15.03 -8.88
N ASN A 131 7.63 -13.97 -8.21
CA ASN A 131 8.61 -13.05 -8.79
C ASN A 131 9.96 -13.72 -9.07
N LYS A 132 10.32 -14.74 -8.28
CA LYS A 132 11.57 -15.49 -8.43
C LYS A 132 11.40 -16.69 -9.35
N HIS A 133 10.26 -17.37 -9.31
CA HIS A 133 9.99 -18.58 -10.08
C HIS A 133 10.09 -18.36 -11.59
N GLN A 134 10.56 -19.35 -12.34
CA GLN A 134 10.78 -19.22 -13.79
C GLN A 134 9.49 -19.29 -14.59
N TYR A 135 8.53 -20.12 -14.16
CA TYR A 135 7.35 -20.46 -14.93
C TYR A 135 6.02 -19.98 -14.33
N ILE A 136 5.97 -19.76 -13.02
CA ILE A 136 4.74 -19.52 -12.27
C ILE A 136 4.62 -18.02 -12.05
N THR A 137 3.56 -17.42 -12.57
CA THR A 137 3.26 -16.00 -12.39
C THR A 137 2.22 -15.81 -11.30
N TYR A 138 2.16 -14.61 -10.73
CA TYR A 138 1.13 -14.30 -9.74
C TYR A 138 -0.28 -14.29 -10.35
N GLU A 139 -0.40 -13.86 -11.62
CA GLU A 139 -1.66 -13.83 -12.36
C GLU A 139 -2.31 -15.22 -12.51
N ILE A 140 -1.52 -16.27 -12.82
CA ILE A 140 -2.07 -17.63 -12.92
C ILE A 140 -2.45 -18.20 -11.55
N ALA A 141 -1.73 -17.84 -10.49
CA ALA A 141 -2.10 -18.25 -9.14
C ALA A 141 -3.36 -17.52 -8.65
N GLN A 142 -3.51 -16.24 -9.01
CA GLN A 142 -4.69 -15.45 -8.69
C GLN A 142 -5.95 -15.98 -9.36
N SER A 143 -5.87 -16.45 -10.61
CA SER A 143 -7.02 -17.03 -11.31
C SER A 143 -7.46 -18.38 -10.73
N ILE A 144 -6.55 -19.12 -10.08
CA ILE A 144 -6.88 -20.35 -9.33
C ILE A 144 -7.46 -20.02 -7.95
N GLY A 145 -7.04 -18.91 -7.35
CA GLY A 145 -7.35 -18.54 -5.97
C GLY A 145 -6.15 -18.84 -5.08
N ILE A 146 -5.40 -17.81 -4.69
CA ILE A 146 -4.14 -17.96 -3.96
C ILE A 146 -4.32 -18.67 -2.60
N ASP A 147 -5.50 -18.53 -2.00
CA ASP A 147 -5.83 -19.17 -0.72
C ASP A 147 -5.72 -20.69 -0.77
N TYR A 148 -6.06 -21.30 -1.91
CA TYR A 148 -5.87 -22.72 -2.15
C TYR A 148 -4.42 -23.17 -1.90
N PHE A 149 -3.43 -22.39 -2.36
CA PHE A 149 -2.02 -22.77 -2.20
C PHE A 149 -1.51 -22.56 -0.77
N TYR A 150 -2.03 -21.57 -0.05
CA TYR A 150 -1.72 -21.38 1.36
C TYR A 150 -2.27 -22.53 2.21
N GLU A 151 -3.51 -22.95 1.95
CA GLU A 151 -4.15 -24.09 2.61
C GLU A 151 -3.39 -25.39 2.32
N GLU A 152 -3.10 -25.66 1.04
CA GLU A 152 -2.33 -26.82 0.62
C GLU A 152 -0.94 -26.87 1.29
N ALA A 153 -0.27 -25.73 1.41
CA ALA A 153 1.04 -25.64 2.06
C ALA A 153 0.98 -25.62 3.60
N SER A 154 -0.21 -25.73 4.20
CA SER A 154 -0.41 -25.62 5.65
C SER A 154 0.16 -24.32 6.24
N VAL A 155 0.12 -23.23 5.46
CA VAL A 155 0.62 -21.92 5.88
C VAL A 155 -0.53 -21.12 6.46
N GLN A 156 -0.39 -20.69 7.71
CA GLN A 156 -1.28 -19.68 8.29
C GLN A 156 -1.08 -18.35 7.56
N LYS A 157 -2.03 -17.98 6.68
CA LYS A 157 -2.05 -16.69 5.96
C LYS A 157 -2.12 -15.50 6.92
N LYS A 158 -2.72 -15.71 8.09
CA LYS A 158 -2.97 -14.66 9.05
C LYS A 158 -1.97 -14.74 10.19
N ARG A 159 -1.30 -13.61 10.46
CA ARG A 159 -0.29 -13.48 11.53
C ARG A 159 -0.82 -13.82 12.92
N TYR A 160 -2.12 -13.59 13.14
CA TYR A 160 -2.79 -13.85 14.41
C TYR A 160 -4.00 -14.75 14.18
N SER A 161 -4.34 -15.62 15.10
CA SER A 161 -5.59 -16.38 15.13
C SER A 161 -6.72 -15.55 15.74
N LEU A 162 -7.98 -16.01 15.63
CA LEU A 162 -9.10 -15.38 16.34
C LEU A 162 -8.89 -15.46 17.86
N GLN A 163 -8.32 -16.56 18.36
CA GLN A 163 -8.00 -16.75 19.78
C GLN A 163 -6.93 -15.75 20.25
N GLU A 164 -5.91 -15.47 19.45
CA GLU A 164 -4.90 -14.46 19.79
C GLU A 164 -5.47 -13.04 19.80
N LEU A 165 -6.42 -12.73 18.89
CA LEU A 165 -7.12 -11.45 18.90
C LEU A 165 -8.02 -11.30 20.13
N GLU A 166 -8.76 -12.35 20.48
CA GLU A 166 -9.59 -12.39 21.68
C GLU A 166 -8.73 -12.24 22.93
N LYS A 167 -7.64 -13.00 23.03
CA LYS A 167 -6.68 -12.91 24.13
C LYS A 167 -6.12 -11.49 24.27
N ASN A 168 -5.60 -10.90 23.18
CA ASN A 168 -5.08 -9.52 23.21
C ASN A 168 -6.16 -8.53 23.64
N PHE A 169 -7.41 -8.70 23.19
CA PHE A 169 -8.51 -7.82 23.62
C PHE A 169 -8.79 -7.97 25.12
N LYS A 170 -8.91 -9.22 25.60
CA LYS A 170 -9.12 -9.55 27.02
C LYS A 170 -7.98 -9.04 27.89
N ASP A 171 -6.73 -9.17 27.46
CA ASP A 171 -5.57 -8.65 28.20
C ASP A 171 -5.67 -7.12 28.40
N VAL A 172 -6.05 -6.38 27.34
CA VAL A 172 -6.27 -4.92 27.45
C VAL A 172 -7.49 -4.60 28.31
N TYR A 173 -8.60 -5.35 28.17
CA TYR A 173 -9.78 -5.20 29.01
C TYR A 173 -9.45 -5.41 30.50
N CYS A 174 -8.77 -6.51 30.84
CA CYS A 174 -8.35 -6.84 32.20
C CYS A 174 -7.42 -5.79 32.79
N TYR A 175 -6.53 -5.20 31.98
CA TYR A 175 -5.65 -4.12 32.42
C TYR A 175 -6.43 -2.89 32.92
N TYR A 176 -7.47 -2.47 32.20
CA TYR A 176 -8.30 -1.34 32.60
C TYR A 176 -9.42 -1.72 33.57
N ASN A 177 -9.73 -3.02 33.68
CA ASN A 177 -10.87 -3.58 34.42
C ASN A 177 -12.23 -3.00 33.99
N VAL A 178 -12.30 -2.47 32.76
CA VAL A 178 -13.48 -1.93 32.07
C VAL A 178 -13.20 -1.94 30.56
N ILE A 179 -14.23 -1.82 29.71
CA ILE A 179 -14.01 -1.62 28.27
C ILE A 179 -13.18 -0.34 28.06
N PRO A 180 -11.99 -0.44 27.45
CA PRO A 180 -11.13 0.72 27.25
C PRO A 180 -11.73 1.70 26.25
N LEU A 181 -11.46 3.00 26.42
CA LEU A 181 -11.67 4.00 25.38
C LEU A 181 -10.83 3.65 24.15
N TYR A 182 -11.26 4.09 22.96
CA TYR A 182 -10.50 3.85 21.72
C TYR A 182 -9.01 4.19 21.85
N LYS A 183 -8.69 5.33 22.48
CA LYS A 183 -7.30 5.76 22.69
C LYS A 183 -6.56 4.85 23.68
N GLU A 184 -7.20 4.48 24.78
CA GLU A 184 -6.68 3.54 25.77
C GLU A 184 -6.36 2.17 25.13
N PHE A 185 -7.24 1.69 24.26
CA PHE A 185 -7.03 0.46 23.51
C PHE A 185 -5.85 0.55 22.55
N ILE A 186 -5.76 1.62 21.76
CA ILE A 186 -4.65 1.85 20.82
C ILE A 186 -3.30 1.94 21.53
N ASP A 187 -3.25 2.59 22.68
CA ASP A 187 -2.00 2.80 23.42
C ASP A 187 -1.48 1.51 24.08
N ARG A 188 -2.34 0.50 24.26
CA ARG A 188 -2.00 -0.77 24.96
C ARG A 188 -1.98 -2.00 24.06
N THR A 189 -2.75 -2.03 22.98
CA THR A 189 -2.86 -3.21 22.12
C THR A 189 -1.53 -3.59 21.48
N CYS A 190 -1.18 -4.88 21.52
CA CYS A 190 -0.02 -5.40 20.78
C CYS A 190 -0.38 -5.76 19.33
N ILE A 191 -1.68 -5.76 19.01
CA ILE A 191 -2.20 -6.08 17.68
C ILE A 191 -2.86 -4.84 17.07
N SER A 192 -2.50 -4.52 15.82
CA SER A 192 -3.06 -3.36 15.13
C SER A 192 -4.57 -3.48 14.94
N ILE A 193 -5.29 -2.36 15.01
CA ILE A 193 -6.73 -2.32 14.69
C ILE A 193 -7.03 -2.83 13.28
N SER A 194 -6.11 -2.61 12.32
CA SER A 194 -6.25 -3.16 10.98
C SER A 194 -6.29 -4.68 10.97
N SER A 195 -5.50 -5.35 11.82
CA SER A 195 -5.56 -6.81 11.98
C SER A 195 -6.94 -7.24 12.48
N TYR A 196 -7.50 -6.60 13.51
CA TYR A 196 -8.87 -6.87 13.96
C TYR A 196 -9.89 -6.68 12.83
N LYS A 197 -9.83 -5.55 12.11
CA LYS A 197 -10.73 -5.27 10.98
C LYS A 197 -10.73 -6.39 9.95
N HIS A 198 -9.55 -6.83 9.51
CA HIS A 198 -9.43 -7.87 8.48
C HIS A 198 -9.91 -9.24 8.99
N HIS A 199 -9.65 -9.56 10.25
CA HIS A 199 -10.01 -10.85 10.83
C HIS A 199 -11.50 -10.99 11.10
N LEU A 200 -12.10 -9.93 11.64
CA LEU A 200 -13.50 -9.88 12.04
C LEU A 200 -14.40 -9.33 10.92
N GLN A 201 -13.84 -9.06 9.74
CA GLN A 201 -14.54 -8.52 8.56
C GLN A 201 -15.35 -7.24 8.85
N LEU A 202 -14.79 -6.38 9.70
CA LEU A 202 -15.50 -5.20 10.21
C LEU A 202 -15.56 -4.08 9.16
N THR A 203 -16.70 -3.41 9.12
CA THR A 203 -16.95 -2.20 8.32
C THR A 203 -17.41 -1.05 9.22
N GLY A 204 -17.26 0.20 8.77
CA GLY A 204 -17.67 1.37 9.55
C GLY A 204 -16.78 1.67 10.76
N GLU A 205 -17.39 1.89 11.93
CA GLU A 205 -16.70 2.19 13.19
C GLU A 205 -16.02 0.93 13.74
N ILE A 206 -14.80 0.69 13.26
CA ILE A 206 -14.06 -0.55 13.51
C ILE A 206 -14.01 -0.91 15.00
N TYR A 207 -13.78 0.07 15.88
CA TYR A 207 -13.66 -0.21 17.31
C TYR A 207 -14.98 -0.66 17.94
N ILE A 208 -16.11 -0.06 17.56
CA ILE A 208 -17.43 -0.54 18.00
C ILE A 208 -17.66 -1.96 17.47
N GLY A 209 -17.28 -2.24 16.22
CA GLY A 209 -17.33 -3.59 15.67
C GLY A 209 -16.48 -4.62 16.45
N ILE A 210 -15.33 -4.21 16.99
CA ILE A 210 -14.51 -5.05 17.89
C ILE A 210 -15.27 -5.31 19.19
N LEU A 211 -15.85 -4.27 19.79
CA LEU A 211 -16.61 -4.39 21.04
C LEU A 211 -17.82 -5.31 20.86
N SER A 212 -18.60 -5.15 19.79
CA SER A 212 -19.74 -6.01 19.46
C SER A 212 -19.36 -7.48 19.25
N TYR A 213 -18.09 -7.79 19.00
CA TYR A 213 -17.62 -9.16 18.86
C TYR A 213 -17.23 -9.81 20.19
N TYR A 214 -16.71 -9.02 21.15
CA TYR A 214 -16.11 -9.54 22.39
C TYR A 214 -16.85 -9.15 23.68
N CYS A 215 -17.79 -8.22 23.60
CA CYS A 215 -18.53 -7.68 24.74
C CYS A 215 -20.04 -7.87 24.54
N SER A 216 -20.76 -7.92 25.65
CA SER A 216 -22.22 -7.91 25.64
C SER A 216 -22.77 -6.52 25.29
N GLU A 217 -24.01 -6.47 24.79
CA GLU A 217 -24.71 -5.21 24.51
C GLU A 217 -24.81 -4.31 25.76
N HIS A 218 -24.97 -4.90 26.94
CA HIS A 218 -25.00 -4.15 28.20
C HIS A 218 -23.65 -3.47 28.49
N GLU A 219 -22.53 -4.17 28.30
CA GLU A 219 -21.21 -3.56 28.47
C GLU A 219 -20.94 -2.46 27.43
N ILE A 220 -21.42 -2.64 26.20
CA ILE A 220 -21.30 -1.62 25.14
C ILE A 220 -22.11 -0.36 25.49
N GLU A 221 -23.28 -0.51 26.10
CA GLU A 221 -24.05 0.64 26.57
C GLU A 221 -23.34 1.35 27.73
N ASN A 222 -22.79 0.61 28.69
CA ASN A 222 -21.96 1.18 29.76
C ASN A 222 -20.73 1.92 29.19
N TYR A 223 -20.12 1.38 28.13
CA TYR A 223 -19.04 2.05 27.40
C TYR A 223 -19.50 3.37 26.74
N ARG A 224 -20.70 3.40 26.15
CA ARG A 224 -21.26 4.64 25.57
C ARG A 224 -21.50 5.71 26.64
N GLU A 225 -22.03 5.33 27.80
CA GLU A 225 -22.17 6.25 28.94
C GLU A 225 -20.82 6.76 29.43
N ARG A 226 -19.83 5.86 29.59
CA ARG A 226 -18.46 6.24 29.95
C ARG A 226 -17.84 7.21 28.94
N ILE A 227 -18.10 7.07 27.64
CA ILE A 227 -17.67 8.06 26.64
C ILE A 227 -18.34 9.43 26.89
N LYS A 228 -19.63 9.46 27.20
CA LYS A 228 -20.36 10.72 27.50
C LYS A 228 -19.75 11.39 28.73
N GLU A 229 -19.52 10.63 29.80
CA GLU A 229 -18.86 11.11 31.02
C GLU A 229 -17.44 11.63 30.75
N TYR A 230 -16.63 10.86 30.01
CA TYR A 230 -15.28 11.26 29.61
C TYR A 230 -15.31 12.58 28.83
N LYS A 231 -16.22 12.73 27.86
CA LYS A 231 -16.40 13.98 27.10
C LYS A 231 -16.84 15.14 27.98
N SER A 232 -17.70 14.89 28.97
CA SER A 232 -18.16 15.88 29.96
C SER A 232 -17.01 16.34 30.85
N ASN A 233 -16.22 15.40 31.40
CA ASN A 233 -15.05 15.68 32.23
C ASN A 233 -13.98 16.44 31.46
N LEU A 234 -13.67 16.04 30.22
CA LEU A 234 -12.81 16.82 29.33
C LEU A 234 -13.35 18.24 29.10
N GLY A 235 -14.67 18.37 28.96
CA GLY A 235 -15.35 19.66 28.91
C GLY A 235 -15.02 20.51 30.13
N LYS A 236 -15.27 19.98 31.34
CA LYS A 236 -14.99 20.66 32.63
C LYS A 236 -13.51 21.05 32.77
N ILE A 237 -12.58 20.14 32.46
CA ILE A 237 -11.13 20.43 32.48
C ILE A 237 -10.81 21.59 31.52
N THR A 238 -11.38 21.55 30.31
CA THR A 238 -11.20 22.62 29.32
C THR A 238 -11.71 23.96 29.86
N VAL A 239 -12.89 23.95 30.51
CA VAL A 239 -13.47 25.16 31.14
C VAL A 239 -12.55 25.68 32.24
N GLY A 240 -12.17 24.83 33.19
CA GLY A 240 -11.34 25.24 34.31
C GLY A 240 -9.97 25.77 33.87
N LEU A 241 -9.34 25.16 32.85
CA LEU A 241 -8.11 25.70 32.27
C LEU A 241 -8.35 27.06 31.58
N SER A 242 -9.45 27.24 30.85
CA SER A 242 -9.77 28.54 30.24
C SER A 242 -10.08 29.64 31.25
N GLU A 243 -10.61 29.30 32.42
CA GLU A 243 -10.90 30.26 33.50
C GLU A 243 -9.65 30.57 34.32
N LYS A 244 -8.78 29.57 34.55
CA LYS A 244 -7.57 29.69 35.38
C LYS A 244 -6.51 30.62 34.78
N TYR A 245 -6.29 30.58 33.47
CA TYR A 245 -5.19 31.30 32.81
C TYR A 245 -5.73 32.55 32.09
N THR A 246 -4.93 33.62 32.04
CA THR A 246 -5.34 34.89 31.41
C THR A 246 -5.19 34.85 29.89
N ILE A 247 -5.67 35.85 29.15
CA ILE A 247 -5.48 35.88 27.69
C ILE A 247 -3.97 35.99 27.37
N GLU A 248 -3.23 36.75 28.17
CA GLU A 248 -1.79 36.94 28.03
C GLU A 248 -1.01 35.62 28.19
N ASP A 249 -1.46 34.71 29.07
CA ASP A 249 -0.86 33.37 29.21
C ASP A 249 -1.03 32.55 27.91
N PHE A 250 -2.22 32.60 27.31
CA PHE A 250 -2.51 31.92 26.05
C PHE A 250 -1.69 32.54 24.91
N ASP A 251 -1.58 33.86 24.87
CA ASP A 251 -0.78 34.58 23.86
C ASP A 251 0.70 34.23 23.96
N LYS A 252 1.25 34.20 25.17
CA LYS A 252 2.64 33.83 25.44
C LYS A 252 2.92 32.41 24.98
N GLU A 253 2.05 31.48 25.35
CA GLU A 253 2.19 30.07 24.99
C GLU A 253 2.01 29.88 23.47
N PHE A 254 1.09 30.60 22.84
CA PHE A 254 0.92 30.59 21.38
C PHE A 254 2.13 31.08 20.65
N LYS A 255 2.70 32.21 21.07
CA LYS A 255 3.97 32.71 20.51
C LYS A 255 5.09 31.68 20.70
N ARG A 256 5.24 31.08 21.88
CA ARG A 256 6.28 30.05 22.14
C ARG A 256 6.19 28.87 21.16
N VAL A 257 5.00 28.30 21.00
CA VAL A 257 4.82 27.14 20.12
C VAL A 257 4.96 27.53 18.66
N ILE A 258 4.46 28.69 18.27
CA ILE A 258 4.64 29.20 16.92
C ILE A 258 6.12 29.42 16.60
N THR A 259 6.90 30.02 17.49
CA THR A 259 8.35 30.15 17.32
C THR A 259 9.00 28.78 17.14
N THR A 260 8.65 27.82 18.00
CA THR A 260 9.14 26.43 17.88
C THR A 260 8.78 25.82 16.51
N VAL A 261 7.58 26.13 16.01
CA VAL A 261 7.08 25.61 14.73
C VAL A 261 7.69 26.31 13.52
N ASP A 262 7.91 27.62 13.59
CA ASP A 262 8.64 28.39 12.58
C ASP A 262 10.06 27.84 12.43
N GLU A 263 10.75 27.65 13.55
CA GLU A 263 12.13 27.16 13.61
C GLU A 263 12.26 25.71 13.13
N ARG A 264 11.38 24.81 13.56
CA ARG A 264 11.52 23.36 13.31
C ARG A 264 10.76 22.85 12.10
N TYR A 265 9.64 23.47 11.75
CA TYR A 265 8.70 22.95 10.76
C TYR A 265 8.40 23.97 9.64
N GLY A 266 9.12 25.09 9.58
CA GLY A 266 8.96 26.10 8.52
C GLY A 266 7.62 26.86 8.58
N GLY A 267 7.07 26.99 9.79
CA GLY A 267 6.00 27.94 10.11
C GLY A 267 4.56 27.47 9.93
N TYR A 268 4.37 26.16 9.84
CA TYR A 268 3.03 25.57 9.76
C TYR A 268 2.62 24.78 10.99
N ILE A 269 1.47 25.16 11.54
CA ILE A 269 0.88 24.53 12.70
C ILE A 269 -0.42 23.80 12.33
N THR A 270 -0.42 22.46 12.42
CA THR A 270 -1.68 21.70 12.39
C THR A 270 -2.32 21.71 13.77
N LYS A 271 -3.64 21.52 13.84
CA LYS A 271 -4.32 21.28 15.12
C LYS A 271 -3.69 20.13 15.93
N ARG A 272 -3.31 19.03 15.26
CA ARG A 272 -2.72 17.87 15.96
C ARG A 272 -1.32 18.17 16.48
N LEU A 273 -0.51 18.89 15.71
CA LEU A 273 0.81 19.33 16.13
C LEU A 273 0.70 20.34 17.28
N PHE A 274 -0.24 21.27 17.19
CA PHE A 274 -0.60 22.20 18.26
C PHE A 274 -0.91 21.46 19.55
N ASP A 275 -1.89 20.55 19.54
CA ASP A 275 -2.32 19.77 20.71
C ASP A 275 -1.19 18.90 21.31
N LYS A 276 -0.15 18.57 20.53
CA LYS A 276 1.03 17.81 21.00
C LYS A 276 2.12 18.70 21.62
N LEU A 277 2.31 19.91 21.11
CA LEU A 277 3.37 20.83 21.53
C LEU A 277 2.94 21.77 22.67
N PHE A 278 1.63 21.90 22.89
CA PHE A 278 1.04 22.83 23.85
C PHE A 278 0.71 22.21 25.20
N CYS A 279 0.78 23.05 26.23
CA CYS A 279 0.17 22.78 27.54
C CYS A 279 -1.37 22.89 27.53
N PHE A 280 -1.94 23.62 26.56
CA PHE A 280 -3.39 23.80 26.39
C PHE A 280 -3.88 23.17 25.10
N SER A 281 -4.98 22.42 25.16
CA SER A 281 -5.62 21.95 23.93
C SER A 281 -6.17 23.11 23.10
N GLU A 282 -6.28 22.89 21.79
CA GLU A 282 -6.99 23.78 20.85
C GLU A 282 -8.41 24.12 21.34
N ARG A 283 -9.07 23.17 22.02
CA ARG A 283 -10.40 23.37 22.60
C ARG A 283 -10.38 24.41 23.71
N THR A 284 -9.31 24.45 24.51
CA THR A 284 -9.13 25.44 25.57
C THR A 284 -8.96 26.83 24.99
N PHE A 285 -8.16 26.96 23.91
CA PHE A 285 -8.00 28.21 23.17
C PHE A 285 -9.32 28.73 22.62
N ARG A 286 -10.08 27.87 21.93
CA ARG A 286 -11.40 28.21 21.39
C ARG A 286 -12.31 28.77 22.48
N LYS A 287 -12.37 28.09 23.62
CA LYS A 287 -13.21 28.53 24.73
C LYS A 287 -12.73 29.85 25.34
N LYS A 288 -11.42 30.02 25.57
CA LYS A 288 -10.85 31.24 26.14
C LYS A 288 -11.09 32.47 25.25
N LEU A 289 -10.89 32.31 23.95
CA LEU A 289 -10.94 33.40 22.97
C LEU A 289 -12.35 33.59 22.37
N GLY A 290 -13.32 32.76 22.72
CA GLY A 290 -14.67 32.80 22.13
C GLY A 290 -14.68 32.42 20.64
N LEU A 291 -13.77 31.55 20.20
CA LEU A 291 -13.61 31.11 18.81
C LEU A 291 -14.18 29.71 18.62
N ASN A 292 -14.68 29.40 17.43
CA ASN A 292 -15.37 28.17 17.09
C ASN A 292 -14.49 27.16 16.36
N THR A 293 -13.45 27.63 15.64
CA THR A 293 -12.59 26.76 14.82
C THR A 293 -11.09 27.02 15.03
N TRP A 294 -10.29 25.99 14.70
CA TRP A 294 -8.83 26.11 14.63
C TRP A 294 -8.36 27.22 13.67
N THR A 295 -9.06 27.38 12.56
CA THR A 295 -8.81 28.43 11.56
C THR A 295 -8.96 29.81 12.16
N GLU A 296 -10.00 30.03 12.96
CA GLU A 296 -10.21 31.30 13.65
C GLU A 296 -9.12 31.57 14.68
N ILE A 297 -8.67 30.56 15.45
CA ILE A 297 -7.53 30.73 16.37
C ILE A 297 -6.30 31.20 15.61
N CYS A 298 -5.93 30.51 14.53
CA CYS A 298 -4.77 30.92 13.74
C CYS A 298 -4.93 32.34 13.18
N THR A 299 -6.11 32.67 12.66
CA THR A 299 -6.40 34.01 12.11
C THR A 299 -6.30 35.09 13.19
N HIS A 300 -6.79 34.82 14.40
CA HIS A 300 -6.69 35.71 15.56
C HIS A 300 -5.23 36.07 15.86
N TYR A 301 -4.32 35.11 15.71
CA TYR A 301 -2.87 35.31 15.87
C TYR A 301 -2.14 35.72 14.58
N GLY A 302 -2.86 36.21 13.56
CA GLY A 302 -2.28 36.69 12.30
C GLY A 302 -1.69 35.60 11.41
N ARG A 303 -2.03 34.32 11.65
CA ARG A 303 -1.56 33.18 10.85
C ARG A 303 -2.58 32.82 9.78
N LYS A 304 -2.09 32.68 8.55
CA LYS A 304 -2.90 32.16 7.43
C LYS A 304 -3.04 30.64 7.56
N THR A 305 -4.27 30.16 7.68
CA THR A 305 -4.58 28.73 7.50
C THR A 305 -4.98 28.48 6.06
N GLY A 306 -4.35 27.55 5.36
CA GLY A 306 -4.84 27.13 4.04
C GLY A 306 -3.80 26.95 2.94
N GLY A 307 -2.50 26.85 3.26
CA GLY A 307 -1.57 26.26 2.30
C GLY A 307 -2.02 24.84 1.94
N ARG A 308 -2.02 24.47 0.66
CA ARG A 308 -2.03 23.04 0.30
C ARG A 308 -0.66 22.46 0.64
N ASN A 309 -0.60 21.19 1.03
CA ASN A 309 0.65 20.43 1.25
C ASN A 309 1.55 20.90 2.41
N VAL A 310 0.99 21.49 3.47
CA VAL A 310 1.86 22.12 4.47
C VAL A 310 2.49 21.14 5.47
N SER A 311 1.82 20.04 5.82
CA SER A 311 2.44 18.96 6.61
C SER A 311 3.57 18.25 5.85
N GLU A 312 3.43 18.12 4.53
CA GLU A 312 4.46 17.60 3.63
C GLU A 312 5.70 18.49 3.68
N LEU A 313 5.52 19.81 3.47
CA LEU A 313 6.63 20.77 3.54
C LEU A 313 7.31 20.77 4.92
N ALA A 314 6.53 20.73 6.00
CA ALA A 314 7.05 20.64 7.36
C ALA A 314 7.90 19.38 7.59
N ALA A 315 7.44 18.23 7.09
CA ALA A 315 8.20 16.98 7.18
C ALA A 315 9.51 17.04 6.38
N LEU A 316 9.48 17.63 5.18
CA LEU A 316 10.67 17.82 4.34
C LEU A 316 11.68 18.79 4.98
N ASN A 317 11.22 19.89 5.57
CA ASN A 317 12.08 20.82 6.30
C ASN A 317 12.74 20.14 7.51
N LEU A 318 11.98 19.36 8.29
CA LEU A 318 12.54 18.61 9.42
C LEU A 318 13.64 17.64 8.96
N LEU A 319 13.42 16.91 7.85
CA LEU A 319 14.45 16.04 7.28
C LEU A 319 15.68 16.81 6.81
N SER A 320 15.47 17.99 6.23
CA SER A 320 16.56 18.89 5.82
C SER A 320 17.39 19.34 7.02
N THR A 321 16.75 19.71 8.12
CA THR A 321 17.42 20.04 9.39
C THR A 321 18.20 18.85 9.96
N ILE A 322 17.59 17.66 10.01
CA ILE A 322 18.23 16.45 10.58
C ILE A 322 19.45 16.02 9.77
N THR A 323 19.36 16.11 8.44
CA THR A 323 20.38 15.59 7.52
C THR A 323 21.41 16.64 7.11
N GLY A 324 21.11 17.93 7.26
CA GLY A 324 21.92 19.03 6.76
C GLY A 324 21.84 19.27 5.25
N TYR A 325 21.02 18.50 4.52
CA TYR A 325 20.91 18.60 3.06
C TYR A 325 19.60 19.26 2.62
N SER A 326 19.67 20.03 1.53
CA SER A 326 18.50 20.67 0.94
C SER A 326 17.66 19.70 0.10
N PHE A 327 16.40 20.07 -0.20
CA PHE A 327 15.53 19.27 -1.07
C PHE A 327 14.89 20.09 -2.19
N GLU A 328 14.60 19.43 -3.30
CA GLU A 328 13.76 19.93 -4.39
C GLU A 328 12.33 19.41 -4.21
N GLY A 329 11.38 20.31 -3.92
CA GLY A 329 9.97 19.96 -3.76
C GLY A 329 9.26 19.68 -5.10
N GLN A 330 8.26 18.81 -5.10
CA GLN A 330 7.39 18.53 -6.25
C GLN A 330 8.16 18.09 -7.52
N LYS A 331 9.30 17.41 -7.33
CA LYS A 331 10.21 16.96 -8.39
C LYS A 331 9.48 16.10 -9.42
N LYS A 332 9.75 16.34 -10.71
CA LYS A 332 9.32 15.46 -11.81
C LYS A 332 10.53 14.84 -12.48
N PHE A 333 10.56 13.52 -12.57
CA PHE A 333 11.57 12.80 -13.33
C PHE A 333 11.04 12.46 -14.72
N GLU A 334 11.88 12.59 -15.75
CA GLU A 334 11.53 12.25 -17.14
C GLU A 334 11.08 10.80 -17.29
N TRP A 335 11.63 9.91 -16.47
CA TRP A 335 11.36 8.48 -16.51
C TRP A 335 10.21 8.04 -15.60
N LEU A 336 9.69 8.92 -14.74
CA LEU A 336 8.62 8.59 -13.80
C LEU A 336 7.27 9.02 -14.37
N LEU A 337 6.70 8.16 -15.21
CA LEU A 337 5.47 8.42 -15.95
C LEU A 337 4.30 7.58 -15.40
N ASN A 338 3.09 8.13 -15.44
CA ASN A 338 1.86 7.36 -15.21
C ASN A 338 1.43 6.58 -16.47
N GLU A 339 0.35 5.80 -16.41
CA GLU A 339 -0.11 4.99 -17.55
C GLU A 339 -0.43 5.83 -18.80
N ASN A 340 -0.79 7.09 -18.61
CA ASN A 340 -1.10 8.02 -19.70
C ASN A 340 0.16 8.73 -20.24
N GLY A 341 1.36 8.31 -19.80
CA GLY A 341 2.63 8.91 -20.20
C GLY A 341 2.94 10.26 -19.57
N ASN A 342 2.16 10.73 -18.59
CA ASN A 342 2.40 12.01 -17.94
C ASN A 342 3.38 11.87 -16.77
N LYS A 343 4.32 12.82 -16.65
CA LYS A 343 5.30 12.89 -15.55
C LYS A 343 4.59 13.02 -14.20
N MET A 344 4.91 12.13 -13.28
CA MET A 344 4.45 12.18 -11.90
C MET A 344 5.35 13.08 -11.07
N ARG A 345 4.76 13.68 -10.03
CA ARG A 345 5.49 14.49 -9.04
C ARG A 345 5.85 13.63 -7.85
N CYS A 346 7.02 13.86 -7.28
CA CYS A 346 7.40 13.38 -5.96
C CYS A 346 7.39 14.55 -4.99
N ASP A 347 7.04 14.31 -3.74
CA ASP A 347 6.84 15.39 -2.77
C ASP A 347 8.16 16.12 -2.44
N GLY A 348 9.24 15.37 -2.19
CA GLY A 348 10.59 15.93 -2.03
C GLY A 348 11.69 15.03 -2.57
N TYR A 349 12.77 15.65 -3.07
CA TYR A 349 13.98 14.97 -3.53
C TYR A 349 15.24 15.60 -2.91
N PHE A 350 16.00 14.81 -2.15
CA PHE A 350 17.28 15.18 -1.56
C PHE A 350 18.39 14.61 -2.45
N HIS A 351 19.05 15.49 -3.21
CA HIS A 351 19.97 15.07 -4.27
C HIS A 351 21.20 14.34 -3.72
N GLU A 352 21.77 14.87 -2.65
CA GLU A 352 22.99 14.40 -1.98
C GLU A 352 22.78 13.04 -1.29
N LEU A 353 21.53 12.72 -0.96
CA LEU A 353 21.15 11.46 -0.30
C LEU A 353 20.60 10.43 -1.28
N GLU A 354 20.48 10.78 -2.57
CA GLU A 354 19.78 9.98 -3.59
C GLU A 354 18.38 9.55 -3.11
N LEU A 355 17.71 10.42 -2.34
CA LEU A 355 16.49 10.09 -1.59
C LEU A 355 15.27 10.82 -2.14
N VAL A 356 14.25 10.05 -2.50
CA VAL A 356 12.90 10.56 -2.78
C VAL A 356 12.02 10.34 -1.55
N VAL A 357 11.26 11.36 -1.18
CA VAL A 357 10.29 11.33 -0.09
C VAL A 357 8.87 11.51 -0.64
N GLU A 358 7.95 10.66 -0.18
CA GLU A 358 6.50 10.78 -0.42
C GLU A 358 5.78 10.90 0.94
N PHE A 359 4.91 11.90 1.08
CA PHE A 359 4.14 12.17 2.29
C PHE A 359 2.66 11.76 2.08
N ASP A 360 2.31 10.60 2.64
CA ASP A 360 1.05 9.93 2.35
C ASP A 360 -0.11 10.50 3.18
N GLY A 361 -0.87 11.41 2.55
CA GLY A 361 -2.16 11.90 3.06
C GLY A 361 -3.28 10.85 3.05
N ALA A 362 -4.47 11.23 3.52
CA ALA A 362 -5.62 10.33 3.64
C ALA A 362 -6.07 9.71 2.30
N GLN A 363 -5.85 10.43 1.19
CA GLN A 363 -6.19 9.99 -0.17
C GLN A 363 -5.43 8.74 -0.63
N HIS A 364 -4.33 8.36 0.02
CA HIS A 364 -3.58 7.14 -0.29
C HIS A 364 -4.21 5.88 0.32
N ARG A 365 -5.19 6.04 1.22
CA ARG A 365 -5.72 4.94 2.04
C ARG A 365 -7.22 4.72 1.89
N ILE A 366 -7.96 5.80 1.70
CA ILE A 366 -9.42 5.76 1.59
C ILE A 366 -9.92 6.64 0.45
N PRO A 367 -11.04 6.26 -0.18
CA PRO A 367 -11.71 7.12 -1.14
C PRO A 367 -12.32 8.33 -0.43
N LEU A 368 -11.87 9.53 -0.81
CA LEU A 368 -12.41 10.79 -0.29
C LEU A 368 -13.36 11.40 -1.30
N LYS A 369 -14.62 11.64 -0.90
CA LYS A 369 -15.68 12.17 -1.78
C LYS A 369 -15.27 13.49 -2.47
N HIS A 370 -14.64 14.40 -1.73
CA HIS A 370 -14.15 15.69 -2.24
C HIS A 370 -12.89 15.58 -3.12
N HIS A 371 -12.24 14.40 -3.18
CA HIS A 371 -11.13 14.12 -4.09
C HIS A 371 -11.55 13.20 -5.25
N GLY A 372 -12.84 13.10 -5.58
CA GLY A 372 -13.34 12.26 -6.69
C GLY A 372 -13.59 10.80 -6.32
N GLY A 373 -13.59 10.47 -5.02
CA GLY A 373 -14.05 9.19 -4.50
C GLY A 373 -13.19 7.99 -4.94
N LEU A 374 -13.86 6.86 -5.20
CA LEU A 374 -13.22 5.59 -5.50
C LEU A 374 -12.34 5.64 -6.76
N LYS A 375 -12.79 6.32 -7.81
CA LYS A 375 -12.06 6.41 -9.08
C LYS A 375 -10.69 7.09 -8.91
N SER A 376 -10.65 8.19 -8.15
CA SER A 376 -9.38 8.87 -7.87
C SER A 376 -8.50 8.07 -6.93
N PHE A 377 -9.09 7.39 -5.94
CA PHE A 377 -8.36 6.51 -5.03
C PHE A 377 -7.63 5.39 -5.78
N LEU A 378 -8.30 4.69 -6.71
CA LEU A 378 -7.67 3.65 -7.52
C LEU A 378 -6.49 4.17 -8.35
N LYS A 379 -6.61 5.37 -8.91
CA LYS A 379 -5.50 6.03 -9.63
C LYS A 379 -4.33 6.39 -8.71
N VAL A 380 -4.60 6.78 -7.46
CA VAL A 380 -3.54 7.06 -6.48
C VAL A 380 -2.79 5.77 -6.13
N VAL A 381 -3.53 4.69 -5.86
CA VAL A 381 -2.96 3.36 -5.58
C VAL A 381 -2.06 2.88 -6.73
N GLU A 382 -2.51 3.04 -7.96
CA GLU A 382 -1.72 2.67 -9.14
C GLU A 382 -0.44 3.51 -9.29
N ARG A 383 -0.53 4.83 -9.12
CA ARG A 383 0.64 5.72 -9.14
C ARG A 383 1.63 5.39 -8.04
N ASP A 384 1.15 5.01 -6.85
CA ASP A 384 1.98 4.58 -5.74
C ASP A 384 2.72 3.28 -6.05
N MET A 385 2.06 2.32 -6.70
CA MET A 385 2.73 1.10 -7.18
C MET A 385 3.86 1.44 -8.16
N ILE A 386 3.60 2.35 -9.13
CA ILE A 386 4.63 2.77 -10.09
C ILE A 386 5.81 3.41 -9.37
N ARG A 387 5.58 4.32 -8.41
CA ARG A 387 6.66 4.95 -7.62
C ARG A 387 7.48 3.93 -6.84
N ASN A 388 6.81 3.02 -6.14
CA ASN A 388 7.46 1.99 -5.31
C ASN A 388 8.37 1.06 -6.11
N VAL A 389 8.11 0.91 -7.42
CA VAL A 389 8.92 0.09 -8.31
C VAL A 389 9.97 0.92 -9.04
N CYS A 390 9.57 2.01 -9.69
CA CYS A 390 10.43 2.76 -10.60
C CYS A 390 11.52 3.55 -9.89
N ILE A 391 11.24 4.12 -8.70
CA ILE A 391 12.23 4.93 -7.97
C ILE A 391 13.42 4.05 -7.53
N PRO A 392 13.21 2.92 -6.82
CA PRO A 392 14.31 2.01 -6.47
C PRO A 392 15.05 1.43 -7.69
N GLN A 393 14.34 1.15 -8.79
CA GLN A 393 14.96 0.64 -10.02
C GLN A 393 15.95 1.63 -10.67
N LYS A 394 15.88 2.91 -10.31
CA LYS A 394 16.82 3.94 -10.75
C LYS A 394 17.99 4.15 -9.78
N GLY A 395 18.10 3.31 -8.75
CA GLY A 395 19.14 3.42 -7.73
C GLY A 395 18.82 4.44 -6.64
N LEU A 396 17.65 5.08 -6.67
CA LEU A 396 17.24 6.05 -5.66
C LEU A 396 16.56 5.36 -4.47
N LEU A 397 16.79 5.90 -3.28
CA LEU A 397 16.06 5.51 -2.07
C LEU A 397 14.66 6.12 -2.10
N LEU A 398 13.67 5.39 -1.59
CA LEU A 398 12.30 5.87 -1.44
C LEU A 398 11.87 5.77 0.01
N MET A 399 11.59 6.91 0.63
CA MET A 399 11.01 7.01 1.96
C MET A 399 9.55 7.44 1.89
N ARG A 400 8.65 6.63 2.47
CA ARG A 400 7.24 7.01 2.64
C ARG A 400 6.93 7.36 4.09
N ILE A 401 6.26 8.49 4.28
CA ILE A 401 5.85 9.04 5.58
C ILE A 401 4.32 9.09 5.62
N ASP A 402 3.69 8.27 6.46
CA ASP A 402 2.23 8.34 6.64
C ASP A 402 1.87 9.56 7.51
N SER A 403 0.93 10.38 7.03
CA SER A 403 0.48 11.57 7.74
C SER A 403 -0.12 11.30 9.14
N ARG A 404 -0.42 10.03 9.46
CA ARG A 404 -0.96 9.61 10.77
C ARG A 404 0.12 9.27 11.78
N ASP A 405 1.33 8.97 11.32
CA ASP A 405 2.48 8.63 12.17
C ASP A 405 3.01 9.87 12.92
N ASN A 406 4.04 9.68 13.76
CA ASN A 406 4.68 10.74 14.54
C ASN A 406 5.81 11.42 13.75
N TRP A 407 5.54 11.78 12.50
CA TRP A 407 6.54 12.36 11.58
C TRP A 407 7.16 13.66 12.10
N GLU A 408 6.46 14.39 12.96
CA GLU A 408 6.99 15.59 13.60
C GLU A 408 8.09 15.30 14.63
N ARG A 409 8.28 14.04 15.04
CA ARG A 409 9.32 13.67 16.01
C ARG A 409 10.62 13.35 15.28
N GLU A 410 11.69 13.99 15.71
CA GLU A 410 13.03 13.76 15.19
C GLU A 410 13.45 12.29 15.32
N GLU A 411 13.21 11.64 16.45
CA GLU A 411 13.59 10.22 16.63
C GLU A 411 12.87 9.30 15.63
N TYR A 412 11.64 9.63 15.26
CA TYR A 412 10.89 8.87 14.26
C TYR A 412 11.50 9.05 12.86
N MET A 413 11.86 10.27 12.48
CA MET A 413 12.51 10.55 11.20
C MET A 413 13.90 9.91 11.12
N ILE A 414 14.70 10.02 12.18
CA ILE A 414 16.00 9.34 12.29
C ILE A 414 15.83 7.83 12.13
N LYS A 415 14.86 7.22 12.82
CA LYS A 415 14.59 5.78 12.67
C LYS A 415 14.26 5.39 11.23
N LYS A 416 13.50 6.22 10.50
CA LYS A 416 13.20 5.99 9.08
C LYS A 416 14.46 6.10 8.21
N LEU A 417 15.31 7.10 8.44
CA LEU A 417 16.59 7.29 7.74
C LEU A 417 17.56 6.13 8.01
N ASN A 418 17.68 5.68 9.26
CA ASN A 418 18.49 4.52 9.66
C ASN A 418 18.02 3.25 8.93
N GLY A 419 16.70 3.06 8.81
CA GLY A 419 16.12 1.93 8.07
C GLY A 419 16.47 1.91 6.58
N LEU A 420 16.86 3.06 6.01
CA LEU A 420 17.35 3.20 4.64
C LEU A 420 18.88 3.19 4.54
N GLY A 421 19.58 3.10 5.67
CA GLY A 421 21.05 3.13 5.73
C GLY A 421 21.66 4.51 5.47
N ILE A 422 20.87 5.57 5.49
CA ILE A 422 21.31 6.96 5.24
C ILE A 422 21.99 7.56 6.47
N TYR A 423 21.46 7.24 7.65
CA TYR A 423 21.93 7.81 8.91
C TYR A 423 22.54 6.66 9.71
N LYS A 424 23.88 6.64 9.78
CA LYS A 424 24.66 5.69 10.57
C LYS A 424 25.41 6.51 11.62
N ASP A 425 24.99 6.32 12.87
CA ASP A 425 25.63 6.78 14.11
C ASP A 425 25.85 8.28 14.26
N ILE A 426 24.92 8.94 14.96
CA ILE A 426 25.32 9.89 16.00
C ILE A 426 25.04 9.19 17.33
N HIS A 427 26.12 8.81 18.01
CA HIS A 427 26.09 8.41 19.40
C HIS A 427 25.37 9.48 20.22
N TYR A 428 24.29 9.10 20.90
CA TYR A 428 23.80 9.85 22.06
C TYR A 428 24.80 9.74 23.20
#